data_AF-A0A1H2BJ03-F1
#
_entry.id   AF-A0A1H2BJ03-F1
#
_cell.length_a   1.000
_cell.length_b   1.000
_cell.length_c   1.000
_cell.angle_alpha   90.00
_cell.angle_beta   90.00
_cell.angle_gamma   90.00
#
_symmetry.space_group_name_H-M   'P 1'
#
loop_
_entity.id
_entity.type
_entity.pdbx_description
1 polymer ?
#
loop_
_entity_poly.entity_id
_entity_poly.type
_entity_poly.pdbx_seq_one_letter_code
_entity_poly.pdbx_strand_id
1 'polypeptide(L)'
;MRARRTLLAASIAALAAFVMGACSPASSEVAAPAPGEQVAAEGSLPPGVAASGAPGAVGAAGANPSVSAPGPAASAPVSASAAAGAKTAATAGGCARKVAAKPVAKVTTVSLPSKVTGYGGEGDTEKLPMSLAARPDGTSWLAWLGTDGKVYLGKLGCDDKLVGKPTSFVGIDLQDVQADATGGVILLTRKGTCGSGPLCGGESSPCNTMHMVRFDNNGQQVWQRQVTNLTASRTGYSDGARFVWWYQHHGRLATNGSDWAAYFGVAITVKNGSCVDIHQGDRIQVVNKSGNLVAGHKDAAEVGCSHAWTSRIVWDPRTKRFVTVCATDNGCRIAQPNPYRTVAAGTCDGTLFGGDLVLAKTKGYWTAWSQGGTIRLEKFTTGKSTTSIKTGIASKHPHLVAYGTNRMLLSWQSGASMAAQVYDASTGKTVGARLTLSAKDHDYQAFKPYTDGSAAYPATGGTTSTIKIARVLPQS
;
A
#
# COMPACT_ATOMS: atom_id res chain seq x y z
N MET A 1 -64.77 37.29 6.88
CA MET A 1 -63.44 36.76 7.26
C MET A 1 -63.48 35.25 7.12
N ARG A 2 -62.87 34.69 6.06
CA ARG A 2 -62.97 33.26 5.74
C ARG A 2 -61.89 32.47 6.46
N ALA A 3 -62.33 31.58 7.34
CA ALA A 3 -61.62 30.38 7.78
C ALA A 3 -62.33 29.15 7.19
N ARG A 4 -61.67 27.99 7.26
CA ARG A 4 -62.08 26.61 6.86
C ARG A 4 -61.45 26.17 5.52
N ARG A 5 -60.98 24.93 5.33
CA ARG A 5 -61.09 23.69 6.13
C ARG A 5 -60.05 22.68 5.62
N THR A 6 -59.66 21.82 6.56
CA THR A 6 -59.08 20.48 6.49
C THR A 6 -59.57 19.59 5.33
N LEU A 7 -58.71 18.70 4.83
CA LEU A 7 -59.14 17.44 4.20
C LEU A 7 -58.20 16.30 4.61
N LEU A 8 -58.84 15.28 5.20
CA LEU A 8 -58.29 14.01 5.64
C LEU A 8 -58.22 13.00 4.48
N ALA A 9 -57.39 11.99 4.72
CA ALA A 9 -57.21 10.72 4.03
C ALA A 9 -58.51 9.95 3.70
N ALA A 10 -58.44 9.07 2.70
CA ALA A 10 -58.58 7.61 2.89
C ALA A 10 -58.61 6.84 1.55
N SER A 11 -58.03 5.65 1.60
CA SER A 11 -57.85 4.62 0.58
C SER A 11 -59.14 3.90 0.20
N ILE A 12 -59.24 3.39 -1.05
CA ILE A 12 -60.02 2.21 -1.41
C ILE A 12 -59.21 1.36 -2.40
N ALA A 13 -59.20 0.06 -2.14
CA ALA A 13 -58.54 -1.00 -2.89
C ALA A 13 -59.55 -1.84 -3.69
N ALA A 14 -58.99 -2.71 -4.55
CA ALA A 14 -59.57 -3.96 -5.11
C ALA A 14 -60.58 -3.80 -6.27
N LEU A 15 -60.68 -4.68 -7.28
CA LEU A 15 -59.86 -5.77 -7.87
C LEU A 15 -60.63 -6.27 -9.11
N ALA A 16 -59.98 -7.08 -9.97
CA ALA A 16 -60.53 -8.04 -10.96
C ALA A 16 -60.91 -7.47 -12.36
N ALA A 17 -60.73 -8.17 -13.50
CA ALA A 17 -60.08 -9.43 -13.88
C ALA A 17 -60.30 -9.69 -15.40
N PHE A 18 -59.28 -10.20 -16.11
CA PHE A 18 -59.27 -10.95 -17.40
C PHE A 18 -59.78 -10.23 -18.68
N VAL A 19 -59.11 -10.31 -19.86
CA VAL A 19 -58.94 -11.50 -20.71
C VAL A 19 -57.78 -11.33 -21.74
N MET A 20 -56.97 -12.40 -21.86
CA MET A 20 -56.20 -12.99 -22.99
C MET A 20 -55.47 -12.16 -24.07
N GLY A 21 -54.18 -12.50 -24.24
CA GLY A 21 -53.39 -12.32 -25.47
C GLY A 21 -52.09 -13.13 -25.40
N ALA A 22 -51.97 -14.17 -26.24
CA ALA A 22 -50.90 -15.17 -26.25
C ALA A 22 -49.61 -14.71 -26.95
N CYS A 23 -48.45 -15.10 -26.41
CA CYS A 23 -47.31 -15.74 -27.10
C CYS A 23 -46.15 -15.93 -26.09
N SER A 24 -45.69 -17.16 -25.94
CA SER A 24 -44.46 -17.54 -25.20
C SER A 24 -43.37 -17.95 -26.21
N PRO A 25 -42.18 -18.43 -25.78
CA PRO A 25 -40.97 -17.62 -25.68
C PRO A 25 -39.86 -18.12 -26.61
N ALA A 26 -38.93 -17.23 -27.01
CA ALA A 26 -37.69 -17.63 -27.66
C ALA A 26 -36.55 -17.65 -26.63
N SER A 27 -36.19 -18.86 -26.23
CA SER A 27 -34.96 -19.22 -25.53
C SER A 27 -33.77 -18.92 -26.44
N SER A 28 -32.74 -18.27 -25.91
CA SER A 28 -31.40 -18.29 -26.52
C SER A 28 -30.37 -18.27 -25.41
N GLU A 29 -30.05 -19.50 -25.01
CA GLU A 29 -28.76 -19.93 -24.46
C GLU A 29 -27.64 -19.37 -25.33
N VAL A 30 -26.72 -18.59 -24.76
CA VAL A 30 -25.43 -18.32 -25.41
C VAL A 30 -24.31 -18.67 -24.43
N ALA A 31 -23.43 -19.51 -24.96
CA ALA A 31 -22.39 -20.25 -24.31
C ALA A 31 -21.32 -19.39 -23.63
N ALA A 32 -20.70 -20.00 -22.63
CA ALA A 32 -19.44 -19.57 -22.04
C ALA A 32 -18.34 -19.46 -23.11
N PRO A 33 -17.43 -18.47 -23.02
CA PRO A 33 -16.25 -18.44 -23.87
C PRO A 33 -15.23 -19.49 -23.42
N ALA A 34 -14.78 -20.28 -24.39
CA ALA A 34 -13.70 -21.26 -24.29
C ALA A 34 -12.34 -20.59 -24.01
N PRO A 35 -11.35 -21.35 -23.48
CA PRO A 35 -10.03 -20.84 -23.15
C PRO A 35 -9.09 -20.83 -24.35
N GLY A 36 -8.27 -19.78 -24.46
CA GLY A 36 -7.00 -19.80 -25.18
C GLY A 36 -7.03 -19.24 -26.61
N GLU A 37 -6.50 -18.03 -26.76
CA GLU A 37 -5.73 -17.68 -27.95
C GLU A 37 -4.55 -16.79 -27.53
N GLN A 38 -3.38 -17.41 -27.48
CA GLN A 38 -2.09 -16.74 -27.28
C GLN A 38 -1.76 -16.00 -28.57
N VAL A 39 -1.68 -14.67 -28.52
CA VAL A 39 -1.00 -13.91 -29.57
C VAL A 39 0.49 -13.96 -29.26
N ALA A 40 1.20 -14.88 -29.92
CA ALA A 40 2.65 -14.90 -29.94
C ALA A 40 3.16 -13.64 -30.66
N ALA A 41 3.92 -12.80 -29.96
CA ALA A 41 4.77 -11.81 -30.59
C ALA A 41 6.13 -12.47 -30.89
N GLU A 42 6.22 -13.12 -32.05
CA GLU A 42 7.50 -13.40 -32.68
C GLU A 42 8.08 -12.07 -33.20
N GLY A 43 9.25 -11.73 -32.69
CA GLY A 43 10.03 -10.56 -33.10
C GLY A 43 11.51 -10.88 -32.92
N SER A 44 12.02 -11.75 -33.78
CA SER A 44 13.43 -12.11 -33.88
C SER A 44 14.31 -10.87 -34.08
N LEU A 45 15.23 -10.62 -33.15
CA LEU A 45 16.34 -9.67 -33.35
C LEU A 45 17.61 -10.45 -33.76
N PRO A 46 18.39 -9.96 -34.73
CA PRO A 46 19.59 -10.65 -35.23
C PRO A 46 20.79 -10.53 -34.26
N PRO A 47 21.79 -11.42 -34.37
CA PRO A 47 22.88 -11.51 -33.39
C PRO A 47 24.07 -10.60 -33.73
N GLY A 48 24.72 -10.09 -32.68
CA GLY A 48 26.16 -9.83 -32.67
C GLY A 48 26.59 -8.37 -32.65
N VAL A 49 27.12 -7.93 -31.51
CA VAL A 49 28.50 -7.41 -31.43
C VAL A 49 28.99 -7.49 -29.98
N ALA A 50 30.10 -8.21 -29.80
CA ALA A 50 30.90 -8.24 -28.58
C ALA A 50 32.04 -7.20 -28.67
N ALA A 51 32.33 -6.52 -27.57
CA ALA A 51 33.60 -5.87 -27.26
C ALA A 51 33.58 -5.51 -25.75
N SER A 52 34.31 -6.22 -24.87
CA SER A 52 35.76 -6.13 -24.59
C SER A 52 36.22 -4.76 -24.10
N GLY A 53 36.73 -4.69 -22.87
CA GLY A 53 37.55 -3.56 -22.41
C GLY A 53 37.51 -3.28 -20.90
N ALA A 54 38.25 -4.07 -20.12
CA ALA A 54 38.74 -3.61 -18.82
C ALA A 54 39.90 -2.62 -19.01
N PRO A 55 40.12 -1.70 -18.07
CA PRO A 55 41.39 -1.69 -17.34
C PRO A 55 41.13 -1.45 -15.83
N GLY A 56 41.98 -1.79 -14.88
CA GLY A 56 43.42 -2.02 -14.85
C GLY A 56 43.85 -1.51 -13.46
N ALA A 57 44.35 -2.40 -12.62
CA ALA A 57 44.75 -2.10 -11.25
C ALA A 57 46.06 -1.28 -11.22
N VAL A 58 46.14 -0.36 -10.27
CA VAL A 58 47.41 0.18 -9.75
C VAL A 58 47.30 0.28 -8.23
N GLY A 59 48.19 -0.42 -7.53
CA GLY A 59 48.45 -0.24 -6.11
C GLY A 59 49.76 0.53 -5.92
N ALA A 60 49.88 1.20 -4.78
CA ALA A 60 51.15 1.41 -4.09
C ALA A 60 50.89 1.88 -2.65
N ALA A 61 51.80 1.45 -1.77
CA ALA A 61 51.78 1.53 -0.33
C ALA A 61 52.16 2.92 0.22
N GLY A 62 51.86 3.16 1.49
CA GLY A 62 52.38 4.27 2.29
C GLY A 62 52.06 4.09 3.77
N ALA A 63 53.09 4.05 4.60
CA ALA A 63 53.09 3.56 5.98
C ALA A 63 52.51 4.53 7.04
N ASN A 64 52.22 3.93 8.19
CA ASN A 64 51.85 4.51 9.50
C ASN A 64 52.93 5.47 10.06
N PRO A 65 52.57 6.34 11.03
CA PRO A 65 52.90 5.96 12.41
C PRO A 65 51.80 6.22 13.45
N SER A 66 51.92 5.41 14.50
CA SER A 66 51.16 5.36 15.75
C SER A 66 51.31 6.59 16.65
N VAL A 67 50.23 6.98 17.33
CA VAL A 67 50.31 7.57 18.67
C VAL A 67 49.17 7.03 19.54
N SER A 68 49.52 6.68 20.77
CA SER A 68 48.77 5.93 21.77
C SER A 68 47.65 6.71 22.47
N ALA A 69 46.72 5.94 23.04
CA ALA A 69 45.52 6.31 23.78
C ALA A 69 45.76 7.11 25.08
N PRO A 70 44.69 7.63 25.70
CA PRO A 70 44.00 6.84 26.74
C PRO A 70 42.45 6.86 26.62
N GLY A 71 41.80 5.72 26.92
CA GLY A 71 40.36 5.64 27.24
C GLY A 71 40.12 5.71 28.75
N PRO A 72 38.98 5.24 29.29
CA PRO A 72 37.61 5.22 28.76
C PRO A 72 36.62 5.92 29.74
N ALA A 73 35.52 6.50 29.26
CA ALA A 73 34.39 6.88 30.11
C ALA A 73 33.26 5.86 29.93
N ALA A 74 33.26 4.85 30.80
CA ALA A 74 32.16 3.91 30.95
C ALA A 74 30.95 4.64 31.55
N SER A 75 29.83 4.64 30.84
CA SER A 75 28.52 4.91 31.44
C SER A 75 27.85 3.57 31.71
N ALA A 76 27.57 3.33 32.98
CA ALA A 76 27.16 2.05 33.56
C ALA A 76 25.82 1.51 33.00
N PRO A 77 25.64 0.17 33.03
CA PRO A 77 24.35 -0.46 32.77
C PRO A 77 23.44 -0.28 33.98
N VAL A 78 22.24 0.23 33.78
CA VAL A 78 21.17 0.13 34.78
C VAL A 78 20.54 -1.26 34.68
N SER A 79 21.05 -2.18 35.50
CA SER A 79 20.38 -3.45 35.82
C SER A 79 19.32 -3.24 36.91
N ALA A 80 18.27 -4.05 36.79
CA ALA A 80 17.01 -4.00 37.49
C ALA A 80 17.10 -4.09 39.02
N SER A 81 16.22 -3.35 39.70
CA SER A 81 15.76 -3.69 41.05
C SER A 81 14.45 -4.47 40.93
N ALA A 82 14.49 -5.73 41.35
CA ALA A 82 13.33 -6.57 41.53
C ALA A 82 12.68 -6.24 42.87
N ALA A 83 11.46 -5.68 42.82
CA ALA A 83 10.51 -5.76 43.93
C ALA A 83 9.39 -6.70 43.49
N ALA A 84 9.28 -7.84 44.18
CA ALA A 84 8.15 -8.75 44.06
C ALA A 84 6.90 -8.05 44.62
N GLY A 85 6.07 -7.54 43.71
CA GLY A 85 4.73 -7.03 43.97
C GLY A 85 3.85 -7.43 42.79
N ALA A 86 2.58 -7.75 43.04
CA ALA A 86 1.60 -8.31 42.09
C ALA A 86 1.85 -7.92 40.62
N LYS A 87 1.96 -8.93 39.72
CA LYS A 87 2.18 -8.72 38.28
C LYS A 87 1.08 -7.86 37.66
N THR A 88 1.26 -6.54 37.71
CA THR A 88 0.52 -5.60 36.89
C THR A 88 0.82 -5.93 35.44
N ALA A 89 -0.21 -5.97 34.61
CA ALA A 89 -0.05 -6.26 33.20
C ALA A 89 0.86 -5.19 32.57
N ALA A 90 1.95 -5.61 31.93
CA ALA A 90 2.83 -4.70 31.23
C ALA A 90 2.06 -3.95 30.14
N THR A 91 2.36 -2.66 29.98
CA THR A 91 1.80 -1.80 28.94
C THR A 91 2.92 -1.28 28.04
N ALA A 92 2.60 -0.98 26.78
CA ALA A 92 3.59 -0.52 25.80
C ALA A 92 3.15 0.77 25.07
N GLY A 93 4.16 1.59 24.74
CA GLY A 93 4.06 2.83 23.95
C GLY A 93 3.17 3.93 24.54
N GLY A 94 2.99 5.00 23.76
CA GLY A 94 2.30 6.23 24.24
C GLY A 94 0.82 6.05 24.60
N CYS A 95 0.19 4.98 24.12
CA CYS A 95 -1.19 4.63 24.48
C CYS A 95 -1.30 3.59 25.61
N ALA A 96 -0.18 3.20 26.21
CA ALA A 96 -0.11 2.21 27.29
C ALA A 96 -0.95 0.94 27.00
N ARG A 97 -0.87 0.42 25.76
CA ARG A 97 -1.66 -0.76 25.38
C ARG A 97 -1.16 -1.98 26.13
N LYS A 98 -2.08 -2.77 26.68
CA LYS A 98 -1.77 -4.00 27.42
C LYS A 98 -1.02 -4.98 26.53
N VAL A 99 0.15 -5.42 26.99
CA VAL A 99 0.94 -6.47 26.36
C VAL A 99 0.37 -7.81 26.77
N ALA A 100 0.05 -8.65 25.78
CA ALA A 100 -0.49 -9.98 25.99
C ALA A 100 0.60 -11.06 25.79
N ALA A 101 0.47 -12.19 26.49
CA ALA A 101 1.37 -13.33 26.28
C ALA A 101 1.16 -14.01 24.92
N LYS A 102 -0.06 -13.90 24.37
CA LYS A 102 -0.47 -14.42 23.06
C LYS A 102 -1.06 -13.27 22.23
N PRO A 103 -1.06 -13.36 20.90
CA PRO A 103 -1.69 -12.36 20.05
C PRO A 103 -3.18 -12.19 20.41
N VAL A 104 -3.64 -10.95 20.57
CA VAL A 104 -5.04 -10.62 20.86
C VAL A 104 -5.54 -9.62 19.83
N ALA A 105 -6.68 -9.92 19.22
CA ALA A 105 -7.37 -9.02 18.31
C ALA A 105 -8.37 -8.13 19.05
N LYS A 106 -8.46 -6.87 18.64
CA LYS A 106 -9.52 -5.92 19.02
C LYS A 106 -10.07 -5.29 17.75
N VAL A 107 -11.38 -5.19 17.63
CA VAL A 107 -12.03 -4.46 16.54
C VAL A 107 -12.82 -3.30 17.12
N THR A 108 -12.60 -2.10 16.59
CA THR A 108 -13.31 -0.89 17.01
C THR A 108 -14.05 -0.28 15.83
N THR A 109 -15.33 0.02 16.01
CA THR A 109 -16.12 0.76 15.02
C THR A 109 -15.92 2.27 15.21
N VAL A 110 -15.63 2.95 14.12
CA VAL A 110 -15.42 4.39 14.01
C VAL A 110 -16.60 4.98 13.25
N SER A 111 -17.36 5.86 13.89
CA SER A 111 -18.42 6.62 13.24
C SER A 111 -17.83 7.82 12.50
N LEU A 112 -18.17 7.99 11.22
CA LEU A 112 -17.65 9.05 10.36
C LEU A 112 -18.68 10.18 10.19
N PRO A 113 -18.27 11.44 10.24
CA PRO A 113 -19.14 12.57 9.91
C PRO A 113 -19.36 12.74 8.40
N SER A 114 -18.55 12.07 7.56
CA SER A 114 -18.64 12.11 6.11
C SER A 114 -18.57 10.70 5.55
N LYS A 115 -19.38 10.42 4.53
CA LYS A 115 -19.51 9.08 3.97
C LYS A 115 -18.20 8.64 3.30
N VAL A 116 -17.78 7.41 3.54
CA VAL A 116 -16.77 6.72 2.73
C VAL A 116 -17.44 6.17 1.46
N THR A 117 -16.71 6.04 0.36
CA THR A 117 -17.18 5.43 -0.91
C THR A 117 -17.60 3.96 -0.79
N GLY A 118 -17.58 3.40 0.41
CA GLY A 118 -17.80 1.99 0.70
C GLY A 118 -16.47 1.27 0.82
N TYR A 119 -16.46 -0.03 0.52
CA TYR A 119 -15.23 -0.81 0.51
C TYR A 119 -14.56 -0.91 -0.86
N GLY A 120 -15.09 -0.20 -1.86
CA GLY A 120 -14.55 -0.23 -3.24
C GLY A 120 -14.72 -1.58 -3.93
N GLY A 121 -14.36 -1.62 -5.21
CA GLY A 121 -13.99 -2.86 -5.88
C GLY A 121 -12.54 -3.23 -5.55
N GLU A 122 -12.16 -4.48 -5.81
CA GLU A 122 -10.83 -5.03 -5.51
C GLU A 122 -10.06 -5.33 -6.81
N GLY A 123 -10.28 -4.52 -7.85
CA GLY A 123 -9.45 -4.54 -9.06
C GLY A 123 -8.12 -3.83 -8.83
N ASP A 124 -7.10 -4.18 -9.61
CA ASP A 124 -5.80 -3.50 -9.65
C ASP A 124 -5.89 -2.04 -10.09
N THR A 125 -7.04 -1.64 -10.63
CA THR A 125 -7.36 -0.28 -11.09
C THR A 125 -8.34 0.46 -10.20
N GLU A 126 -8.85 -0.21 -9.15
CA GLU A 126 -9.90 0.33 -8.29
C GLU A 126 -9.32 1.23 -7.21
N LYS A 127 -10.12 2.20 -6.78
CA LYS A 127 -9.72 3.21 -5.79
C LYS A 127 -9.58 2.61 -4.40
N LEU A 128 -8.59 3.05 -3.62
CA LEU A 128 -8.51 2.63 -2.23
C LEU A 128 -9.51 3.39 -1.37
N PRO A 129 -10.34 2.69 -0.59
CA PRO A 129 -11.35 3.35 0.23
C PRO A 129 -10.75 4.00 1.48
N MET A 130 -9.63 3.47 2.02
CA MET A 130 -9.08 3.89 3.30
C MET A 130 -7.58 3.57 3.46
N SER A 131 -6.90 4.35 4.30
CA SER A 131 -5.54 4.07 4.77
C SER A 131 -5.35 4.58 6.21
N LEU A 132 -4.39 4.00 6.92
CA LEU A 132 -4.05 4.30 8.30
C LEU A 132 -2.59 4.73 8.40
N ALA A 133 -2.24 5.54 9.40
CA ALA A 133 -0.85 5.79 9.76
C ALA A 133 -0.68 5.91 11.28
N ALA A 134 0.18 5.07 11.85
CA ALA A 134 0.55 5.15 13.25
C ALA A 134 1.37 6.41 13.52
N ARG A 135 1.01 7.16 14.57
CA ARG A 135 1.78 8.29 15.07
C ARG A 135 2.77 7.81 16.15
N PRO A 136 3.90 8.51 16.36
CA PRO A 136 4.85 8.16 17.41
C PRO A 136 4.27 8.12 18.83
N ASP A 137 3.25 8.93 19.09
CA ASP A 137 2.50 8.99 20.36
C ASP A 137 1.55 7.79 20.59
N GLY A 138 1.49 6.83 19.66
CA GLY A 138 0.64 5.64 19.74
C GLY A 138 -0.79 5.83 19.20
N THR A 139 -1.18 7.07 18.90
CA THR A 139 -2.43 7.41 18.20
C THR A 139 -2.28 7.20 16.68
N SER A 140 -3.27 7.54 15.87
CA SER A 140 -3.14 7.39 14.41
C SER A 140 -3.91 8.42 13.61
N TRP A 141 -3.56 8.53 12.34
CA TRP A 141 -4.40 9.16 11.32
C TRP A 141 -5.15 8.08 10.53
N LEU A 142 -6.43 8.34 10.27
CA LEU A 142 -7.28 7.58 9.35
C LEU A 142 -7.61 8.48 8.16
N ALA A 143 -7.23 8.04 6.97
CA ALA A 143 -7.64 8.66 5.72
C ALA A 143 -8.72 7.81 5.04
N TRP A 144 -9.72 8.44 4.43
CA TRP A 144 -10.74 7.74 3.64
C TRP A 144 -11.18 8.53 2.42
N LEU A 145 -11.54 7.82 1.36
CA LEU A 145 -12.11 8.42 0.16
C LEU A 145 -13.59 8.71 0.38
N GLY A 146 -13.97 9.97 0.21
CA GLY A 146 -15.35 10.43 0.32
C GLY A 146 -16.16 10.23 -0.95
N THR A 147 -17.49 10.20 -0.82
CA THR A 147 -18.41 10.14 -1.98
C THR A 147 -18.51 11.45 -2.76
N ASP A 148 -17.84 12.52 -2.30
CA ASP A 148 -17.90 13.87 -2.84
C ASP A 148 -16.60 14.32 -3.53
N GLY A 149 -15.72 13.37 -3.89
CA GLY A 149 -14.47 13.66 -4.59
C GLY A 149 -13.42 14.34 -3.70
N LYS A 150 -13.42 14.01 -2.41
CA LYS A 150 -12.41 14.44 -1.43
C LYS A 150 -11.80 13.26 -0.72
N VAL A 151 -10.57 13.45 -0.27
CA VAL A 151 -9.90 12.56 0.68
C VAL A 151 -10.01 13.18 2.05
N TYR A 152 -10.73 12.53 2.96
CA TYR A 152 -10.87 12.96 4.34
C TYR A 152 -9.75 12.42 5.20
N LEU A 153 -9.42 13.15 6.27
CA LEU A 153 -8.39 12.79 7.23
C LEU A 153 -8.89 13.09 8.64
N GLY A 154 -8.90 12.08 9.51
CA GLY A 154 -9.30 12.17 10.90
C GLY A 154 -8.27 11.58 11.85
N LYS A 155 -8.11 12.19 13.02
CA LYS A 155 -7.23 11.67 14.08
C LYS A 155 -7.98 10.61 14.87
N LEU A 156 -7.37 9.46 15.10
CA LEU A 156 -7.85 8.42 16.00
C LEU A 156 -7.11 8.48 17.32
N GLY A 157 -7.83 8.42 18.44
CA GLY A 157 -7.25 8.31 19.79
C GLY A 157 -6.72 6.92 20.11
N CYS A 158 -6.25 6.73 21.34
CA CYS A 158 -5.71 5.44 21.82
C CYS A 158 -6.72 4.30 21.82
N ASP A 159 -8.01 4.62 21.87
CA ASP A 159 -9.13 3.68 21.82
C ASP A 159 -9.60 3.36 20.39
N ASP A 160 -8.90 3.89 19.38
CA ASP A 160 -9.22 3.78 17.95
C ASP A 160 -10.50 4.51 17.53
N LYS A 161 -10.93 5.54 18.27
CA LYS A 161 -12.07 6.40 17.88
C LYS A 161 -11.62 7.76 17.36
N LEU A 162 -12.45 8.39 16.51
CA LEU A 162 -12.18 9.75 16.04
C LEU A 162 -12.10 10.74 17.20
N VAL A 163 -11.10 11.60 17.14
CA VAL A 163 -10.88 12.71 18.06
C VAL A 163 -10.86 14.00 17.25
N GLY A 164 -11.69 14.96 17.66
CA GLY A 164 -11.82 16.24 16.97
C GLY A 164 -12.58 16.13 15.64
N LYS A 165 -12.53 17.21 14.86
CA LYS A 165 -13.20 17.30 13.56
C LYS A 165 -12.24 16.86 12.44
N PRO A 166 -12.62 15.91 11.57
CA PRO A 166 -11.84 15.59 10.39
C PRO A 166 -11.67 16.77 9.44
N THR A 167 -10.54 16.79 8.74
CA THR A 167 -10.25 17.70 7.62
C THR A 167 -10.43 16.96 6.28
N SER A 168 -10.24 17.65 5.17
CA SER A 168 -10.30 17.07 3.84
C SER A 168 -9.35 17.74 2.86
N PHE A 169 -8.88 16.97 1.88
CA PHE A 169 -8.05 17.43 0.77
C PHE A 169 -8.75 17.13 -0.54
N VAL A 170 -8.52 17.98 -1.54
CA VAL A 170 -8.95 17.71 -2.92
C VAL A 170 -8.15 16.53 -3.46
N GLY A 171 -8.87 15.46 -3.81
CA GLY A 171 -8.31 14.24 -4.37
C GLY A 171 -9.43 13.33 -4.86
N ILE A 172 -9.26 12.75 -6.05
CA ILE A 172 -10.28 11.89 -6.68
C ILE A 172 -10.11 10.41 -6.31
N ASP A 173 -8.98 10.08 -5.69
CA ASP A 173 -8.61 8.77 -5.20
C ASP A 173 -7.49 8.87 -4.15
N LEU A 174 -7.55 7.99 -3.14
CA LEU A 174 -6.63 7.90 -2.00
C LEU A 174 -5.64 6.76 -2.27
N GLN A 175 -4.39 6.94 -1.86
CA GLN A 175 -3.34 5.94 -2.11
C GLN A 175 -2.72 5.46 -0.81
N ASP A 176 -2.22 6.37 0.02
CA ASP A 176 -1.67 6.02 1.33
C ASP A 176 -1.59 7.24 2.26
N VAL A 177 -1.32 7.01 3.54
CA VAL A 177 -0.93 8.03 4.51
C VAL A 177 0.26 7.55 5.34
N GLN A 178 1.18 8.47 5.64
CA GLN A 178 2.32 8.25 6.51
C GLN A 178 2.38 9.37 7.54
N ALA A 179 2.56 9.04 8.82
CA ALA A 179 2.55 10.02 9.91
C ALA A 179 3.94 10.25 10.51
N ASP A 180 4.10 11.40 11.14
CA ASP A 180 5.23 11.77 11.99
C ASP A 180 4.73 12.51 13.25
N ALA A 181 5.65 12.98 14.09
CA ALA A 181 5.31 13.65 15.35
C ALA A 181 4.57 15.00 15.16
N THR A 182 4.73 15.62 13.99
CA THR A 182 4.24 16.95 13.64
C THR A 182 3.09 16.93 12.63
N GLY A 183 2.62 15.75 12.20
CA GLY A 183 1.50 15.57 11.29
C GLY A 183 1.64 14.32 10.41
N GLY A 184 1.61 14.48 9.10
CA GLY A 184 1.97 13.45 8.14
C GLY A 184 1.95 13.90 6.67
N VAL A 185 2.04 12.93 5.76
CA VAL A 185 1.88 13.09 4.31
C VAL A 185 0.79 12.14 3.82
N ILE A 186 -0.15 12.65 3.02
CA ILE A 186 -1.12 11.84 2.26
C ILE A 186 -0.62 11.73 0.82
N LEU A 187 -0.75 10.53 0.24
CA LEU A 187 -0.62 10.28 -1.18
C LEU A 187 -2.02 10.17 -1.78
N LEU A 188 -2.30 10.97 -2.82
CA LEU A 188 -3.60 11.00 -3.49
C LEU A 188 -3.45 11.35 -4.96
N THR A 189 -4.46 11.07 -5.77
CA THR A 189 -4.50 11.49 -7.17
C THR A 189 -5.44 12.68 -7.40
N ARG A 190 -5.17 13.44 -8.47
CA ARG A 190 -6.00 14.56 -8.95
C ARG A 190 -6.13 14.48 -10.46
N LYS A 191 -7.17 15.11 -11.01
CA LYS A 191 -7.32 15.22 -12.47
C LYS A 191 -6.11 15.92 -13.09
N GLY A 192 -5.64 15.40 -14.21
CA GLY A 192 -4.65 16.02 -15.09
C GLY A 192 -5.22 16.22 -16.50
N THR A 193 -4.34 16.53 -17.45
CA THR A 193 -4.72 16.77 -18.85
C THR A 193 -3.98 15.81 -19.75
N CYS A 194 -4.72 15.04 -20.57
CA CYS A 194 -4.11 14.18 -21.58
C CYS A 194 -3.54 14.95 -22.77
N GLY A 195 -4.13 16.10 -23.13
CA GLY A 195 -3.75 16.84 -24.34
C GLY A 195 -4.38 16.24 -25.59
N SER A 196 -3.91 16.67 -26.76
CA SER A 196 -4.51 16.35 -28.07
C SER A 196 -3.67 15.44 -28.95
N GLY A 197 -2.52 14.93 -28.47
CA GLY A 197 -1.67 14.03 -29.25
C GLY A 197 -2.35 12.70 -29.57
N PRO A 198 -2.21 12.13 -30.77
CA PRO A 198 -2.85 10.86 -31.10
C PRO A 198 -2.12 9.69 -30.43
N LEU A 199 -2.89 8.72 -29.93
CA LEU A 199 -2.35 7.43 -29.48
C LEU A 199 -2.02 6.57 -30.70
N CYS A 200 -0.98 5.76 -30.60
CA CYS A 200 -0.66 4.78 -31.65
C CYS A 200 -1.66 3.61 -31.69
N GLY A 201 -2.41 3.41 -30.61
CA GLY A 201 -3.50 2.44 -30.51
C GLY A 201 -4.25 2.57 -29.19
N GLY A 202 -5.42 1.93 -29.13
CA GLY A 202 -6.29 1.93 -27.95
C GLY A 202 -7.14 3.20 -27.78
N GLU A 203 -7.92 3.21 -26.71
CA GLU A 203 -8.82 4.33 -26.38
C GLU A 203 -8.20 5.27 -25.35
N SER A 204 -8.55 6.55 -25.47
CA SER A 204 -8.17 7.54 -24.47
C SER A 204 -8.84 7.24 -23.13
N SER A 205 -8.06 7.23 -22.05
CA SER A 205 -8.59 7.26 -20.68
C SER A 205 -8.09 8.48 -19.91
N PRO A 206 -8.76 8.87 -18.80
CA PRO A 206 -8.38 10.06 -18.05
C PRO A 206 -6.94 10.03 -17.54
N CYS A 207 -6.19 11.09 -17.80
CA CYS A 207 -4.84 11.28 -17.29
C CYS A 207 -4.91 11.98 -15.95
N ASN A 208 -4.43 11.33 -14.90
CA ASN A 208 -4.42 11.84 -13.53
C ASN A 208 -2.99 12.10 -13.06
N THR A 209 -2.85 12.94 -12.05
CA THR A 209 -1.58 13.29 -11.41
C THR A 209 -1.52 12.71 -10.01
N MET A 210 -0.34 12.31 -9.56
CA MET A 210 -0.10 11.81 -8.20
C MET A 210 0.51 12.94 -7.35
N HIS A 211 0.03 13.13 -6.12
CA HIS A 211 0.46 14.20 -5.23
C HIS A 211 0.77 13.69 -3.84
N MET A 212 1.88 14.15 -3.28
CA MET A 212 2.12 14.13 -1.84
C MET A 212 1.62 15.45 -1.24
N VAL A 213 0.82 15.36 -0.18
CA VAL A 213 0.30 16.52 0.55
C VAL A 213 0.70 16.40 2.02
N ARG A 214 1.58 17.29 2.48
CA ARG A 214 1.99 17.38 3.89
C ARG A 214 0.96 18.18 4.66
N PHE A 215 0.60 17.69 5.85
CA PHE A 215 -0.35 18.34 6.73
C PHE A 215 0.13 18.35 8.19
N ASP A 216 -0.13 19.42 8.94
CA ASP A 216 0.29 19.52 10.34
C ASP A 216 -0.58 18.70 11.32
N ASN A 217 -0.32 18.79 12.63
CA ASN A 217 -1.11 18.11 13.65
C ASN A 217 -2.58 18.59 13.74
N ASN A 218 -2.91 19.74 13.17
CA ASN A 218 -4.26 20.28 13.07
C ASN A 218 -4.95 19.86 11.75
N GLY A 219 -4.28 19.08 10.91
CA GLY A 219 -4.78 18.67 9.60
C GLY A 219 -4.71 19.79 8.55
N GLN A 220 -3.96 20.86 8.79
CA GLN A 220 -3.78 21.95 7.82
C GLN A 220 -2.67 21.63 6.83
N GLN A 221 -2.90 21.91 5.55
CA GLN A 221 -1.90 21.70 4.51
C GLN A 221 -0.67 22.60 4.75
N VAL A 222 0.52 22.00 4.76
CA VAL A 222 1.81 22.69 4.89
C VAL A 222 2.45 22.88 3.52
N TRP A 223 2.52 21.80 2.73
CA TRP A 223 2.99 21.85 1.35
C TRP A 223 2.33 20.76 0.53
N GLN A 224 2.40 20.90 -0.79
CA GLN A 224 2.02 19.86 -1.74
C GLN A 224 3.10 19.71 -2.80
N ARG A 225 3.27 18.50 -3.31
CA ARG A 225 4.18 18.19 -4.41
C ARG A 225 3.55 17.16 -5.32
N GLN A 226 3.39 17.53 -6.59
CA GLN A 226 3.11 16.56 -7.63
C GLN A 226 4.35 15.68 -7.83
N VAL A 227 4.16 14.35 -7.85
CA VAL A 227 5.21 13.33 -8.05
C VAL A 227 5.09 12.62 -9.41
N THR A 228 4.07 12.95 -10.20
CA THR A 228 4.02 12.81 -11.66
C THR A 228 4.59 14.06 -12.36
N ASN A 229 4.81 14.04 -13.68
CA ASN A 229 5.50 15.14 -14.37
C ASN A 229 4.63 15.97 -15.33
N LEU A 230 3.30 15.82 -15.28
CA LEU A 230 2.39 16.62 -16.10
C LEU A 230 2.46 18.10 -15.71
N THR A 231 2.43 18.97 -16.71
CA THR A 231 2.39 20.43 -16.59
C THR A 231 1.48 21.01 -17.69
N ALA A 232 1.35 22.33 -17.76
CA ALA A 232 0.66 22.98 -18.87
C ALA A 232 1.32 22.70 -20.25
N SER A 233 2.65 22.55 -20.29
CA SER A 233 3.42 22.27 -21.51
C SER A 233 3.72 20.80 -21.74
N ARG A 234 3.54 19.94 -20.73
CA ARG A 234 3.67 18.48 -20.82
C ARG A 234 2.37 17.82 -20.39
N THR A 235 1.52 17.53 -21.36
CA THR A 235 0.27 16.79 -21.17
C THR A 235 0.51 15.28 -21.24
N GLY A 236 -0.49 14.46 -20.90
CA GLY A 236 -0.38 13.00 -20.89
C GLY A 236 0.12 12.39 -22.21
N TYR A 237 -0.23 12.97 -23.35
CA TYR A 237 0.17 12.52 -24.68
C TYR A 237 1.41 13.26 -25.23
N SER A 238 2.14 13.93 -24.34
CA SER A 238 3.48 14.44 -24.65
C SER A 238 4.51 13.33 -24.43
N ASP A 239 5.54 13.29 -25.27
CA ASP A 239 6.67 12.39 -25.08
C ASP A 239 7.31 12.56 -23.69
N GLY A 240 7.64 11.44 -23.05
CA GLY A 240 8.21 11.43 -21.71
C GLY A 240 7.23 11.80 -20.59
N ALA A 241 5.92 11.91 -20.86
CA ALA A 241 4.93 12.13 -19.81
C ALA A 241 4.87 10.95 -18.82
N ARG A 242 4.55 11.28 -17.57
CA ARG A 242 4.43 10.39 -16.41
C ARG A 242 3.16 10.77 -15.67
N PHE A 243 2.17 9.90 -15.67
CA PHE A 243 0.85 10.17 -15.10
C PHE A 243 0.19 8.88 -14.61
N VAL A 244 -0.90 9.01 -13.86
CA VAL A 244 -1.74 7.88 -13.46
C VAL A 244 -2.84 7.73 -14.49
N TRP A 245 -2.96 6.56 -15.11
CA TRP A 245 -3.95 6.30 -16.16
C TRP A 245 -5.11 5.44 -15.64
N TRP A 246 -5.74 4.63 -16.50
CA TRP A 246 -6.83 3.74 -16.08
C TRP A 246 -6.35 2.62 -15.14
N TYR A 247 -5.13 2.12 -15.31
CA TYR A 247 -4.51 1.17 -14.38
C TYR A 247 -3.96 1.88 -13.13
N GLN A 248 -4.81 2.10 -12.14
CA GLN A 248 -4.39 2.74 -10.88
C GLN A 248 -3.70 1.76 -9.94
N HIS A 249 -2.40 1.54 -10.11
CA HIS A 249 -1.65 0.78 -9.12
C HIS A 249 -1.55 1.53 -7.80
N HIS A 250 -1.92 0.84 -6.73
CA HIS A 250 -1.98 1.41 -5.40
C HIS A 250 -0.59 1.82 -4.90
N GLY A 251 -0.41 3.13 -4.75
CA GLY A 251 0.80 3.74 -4.23
C GLY A 251 1.00 3.46 -2.74
N ARG A 252 2.27 3.50 -2.33
CA ARG A 252 2.70 3.33 -0.94
C ARG A 252 3.69 4.40 -0.54
N LEU A 253 3.64 4.79 0.73
CA LEU A 253 4.57 5.75 1.33
C LEU A 253 5.54 5.07 2.30
N ALA A 254 6.76 5.60 2.35
CA ALA A 254 7.72 5.37 3.43
C ALA A 254 8.45 6.67 3.80
N THR A 255 8.98 6.75 5.01
CA THR A 255 9.75 7.93 5.45
C THR A 255 10.95 7.54 6.31
N ASN A 256 12.02 8.32 6.20
CA ASN A 256 13.17 8.30 7.10
C ASN A 256 13.08 9.37 8.21
N GLY A 257 11.98 10.14 8.25
CA GLY A 257 11.76 11.27 9.16
C GLY A 257 12.11 12.65 8.58
N SER A 258 12.91 12.74 7.53
CA SER A 258 13.25 13.99 6.82
C SER A 258 12.72 14.05 5.39
N ASP A 259 12.55 12.89 4.77
CA ASP A 259 12.12 12.69 3.39
C ASP A 259 11.02 11.63 3.35
N TRP A 260 10.14 11.76 2.36
CA TRP A 260 9.05 10.84 2.07
C TRP A 260 9.23 10.29 0.67
N ALA A 261 9.17 8.97 0.54
CA ALA A 261 9.20 8.27 -0.73
C ALA A 261 7.81 7.74 -1.07
N ALA A 262 7.33 8.01 -2.28
CA ALA A 262 6.16 7.36 -2.85
C ALA A 262 6.62 6.36 -3.90
N TYR A 263 6.09 5.14 -3.83
CA TYR A 263 6.25 4.11 -4.84
C TYR A 263 4.89 3.72 -5.39
N PHE A 264 4.68 3.88 -6.70
CA PHE A 264 3.37 3.74 -7.34
C PHE A 264 3.54 3.43 -8.84
N GLY A 265 2.52 2.84 -9.43
CA GLY A 265 2.48 2.62 -10.89
C GLY A 265 2.23 3.89 -11.68
N VAL A 266 2.81 3.97 -12.87
CA VAL A 266 2.83 5.15 -13.72
C VAL A 266 2.70 4.75 -15.19
N ALA A 267 1.93 5.53 -15.93
CA ALA A 267 1.92 5.52 -17.38
C ALA A 267 3.11 6.32 -17.92
N ILE A 268 3.76 5.80 -18.94
CA ILE A 268 4.98 6.31 -19.56
C ILE A 268 4.69 6.51 -21.04
N THR A 269 4.62 7.76 -21.46
CA THR A 269 4.43 8.09 -22.88
C THR A 269 5.78 8.06 -23.59
N VAL A 270 5.82 7.40 -24.74
CA VAL A 270 6.97 7.34 -25.65
C VAL A 270 6.51 7.73 -27.05
N LYS A 271 7.19 8.69 -27.67
CA LYS A 271 6.89 9.08 -29.05
C LYS A 271 7.24 7.95 -30.02
N ASN A 272 6.28 7.60 -30.87
CA ASN A 272 6.44 6.63 -31.95
C ASN A 272 5.89 7.23 -33.25
N GLY A 273 6.77 7.76 -34.09
CA GLY A 273 6.39 8.48 -35.31
C GLY A 273 5.52 9.71 -35.02
N SER A 274 4.30 9.72 -35.58
CA SER A 274 3.31 10.79 -35.44
C SER A 274 2.36 10.63 -34.26
N CYS A 275 2.48 9.53 -33.51
CA CYS A 275 1.64 9.20 -32.37
C CYS A 275 2.49 8.93 -31.12
N VAL A 276 1.83 8.59 -30.01
CA VAL A 276 2.49 8.16 -28.78
C VAL A 276 1.99 6.80 -28.32
N ASP A 277 2.92 5.98 -27.85
CA ASP A 277 2.66 4.75 -27.13
C ASP A 277 2.63 5.03 -25.63
N ILE A 278 1.75 4.32 -24.91
CA ILE A 278 1.68 4.38 -23.45
C ILE A 278 2.11 3.04 -22.89
N HIS A 279 3.24 3.04 -22.21
CA HIS A 279 3.74 1.90 -21.44
C HIS A 279 3.37 2.03 -19.97
N GLN A 280 3.27 0.90 -19.29
CA GLN A 280 3.11 0.84 -17.84
C GLN A 280 4.44 0.49 -17.18
N GLY A 281 4.76 1.21 -16.11
CA GLY A 281 5.79 0.80 -15.17
C GLY A 281 5.50 1.35 -13.78
N ASP A 282 6.48 1.26 -12.89
CA ASP A 282 6.42 1.94 -11.60
C ASP A 282 7.36 3.14 -11.53
N ARG A 283 7.12 4.01 -10.55
CA ARG A 283 7.92 5.19 -10.24
C ARG A 283 8.16 5.31 -8.75
N ILE A 284 9.39 5.66 -8.37
CA ILE A 284 9.74 6.07 -7.01
C ILE A 284 10.15 7.54 -7.03
N GLN A 285 9.48 8.38 -6.24
CA GLN A 285 9.87 9.77 -6.04
C GLN A 285 10.06 10.07 -4.57
N VAL A 286 11.11 10.85 -4.28
CA VAL A 286 11.45 11.25 -2.92
C VAL A 286 11.28 12.76 -2.79
N VAL A 287 10.56 13.18 -1.76
CA VAL A 287 10.27 14.58 -1.44
C VAL A 287 10.81 14.88 -0.05
N ASN A 288 11.55 15.97 0.10
CA ASN A 288 12.11 16.38 1.39
C ASN A 288 11.08 17.15 2.26
N LYS A 289 11.47 17.47 3.50
CA LYS A 289 10.64 18.22 4.47
C LYS A 289 10.11 19.56 4.00
N SER A 290 10.76 20.18 3.01
CA SER A 290 10.34 21.45 2.42
C SER A 290 9.39 21.27 1.22
N GLY A 291 9.01 20.03 0.90
CA GLY A 291 8.14 19.72 -0.22
C GLY A 291 8.85 19.74 -1.57
N ASN A 292 10.18 19.64 -1.62
CA ASN A 292 10.95 19.61 -2.85
C ASN A 292 11.33 18.19 -3.26
N LEU A 293 11.25 17.87 -4.55
CA LEU A 293 11.80 16.64 -5.09
C LEU A 293 13.30 16.58 -4.82
N VAL A 294 13.78 15.43 -4.36
CA VAL A 294 15.21 15.20 -4.11
C VAL A 294 15.84 14.69 -5.40
N ALA A 295 16.40 15.61 -6.20
CA ALA A 295 17.06 15.28 -7.45
C ALA A 295 18.20 14.28 -7.24
N GLY A 296 18.28 13.26 -8.09
CA GLY A 296 19.33 12.24 -8.02
C GLY A 296 19.29 11.36 -6.76
N HIS A 297 18.17 11.33 -6.01
CA HIS A 297 18.08 10.45 -4.85
C HIS A 297 18.35 9.00 -5.24
N LYS A 298 19.31 8.36 -4.58
CA LYS A 298 19.82 7.02 -4.86
C LYS A 298 18.78 5.87 -4.83
N ASP A 299 17.58 6.14 -4.31
CA ASP A 299 16.45 5.19 -4.27
C ASP A 299 15.29 5.61 -5.18
N ALA A 300 15.35 6.82 -5.79
CA ALA A 300 14.36 7.23 -6.76
C ALA A 300 14.54 6.45 -8.07
N ALA A 301 13.44 6.28 -8.79
CA ALA A 301 13.42 5.59 -10.08
C ALA A 301 12.33 6.20 -10.95
N GLU A 302 12.69 6.57 -12.18
CA GLU A 302 11.75 7.12 -13.16
C GLU A 302 10.91 6.03 -13.83
N VAL A 303 11.48 4.83 -13.94
CA VAL A 303 10.90 3.60 -14.47
C VAL A 303 11.43 2.43 -13.63
N GLY A 304 10.54 1.73 -12.96
CA GLY A 304 10.83 0.56 -12.11
C GLY A 304 10.33 -0.73 -12.75
N CYS A 305 9.50 -1.48 -12.04
CA CYS A 305 8.89 -2.69 -12.55
C CYS A 305 7.95 -2.40 -13.73
N SER A 306 8.00 -3.22 -14.78
CA SER A 306 7.04 -3.15 -15.88
C SER A 306 5.75 -3.87 -15.48
N HIS A 307 4.61 -3.36 -15.95
CA HIS A 307 3.26 -3.77 -15.56
C HIS A 307 3.13 -4.36 -14.16
N ALA A 308 3.52 -3.57 -13.15
CA ALA A 308 3.47 -4.03 -11.78
C ALA A 308 2.01 -4.06 -11.31
N TRP A 309 1.59 -5.16 -10.69
CA TRP A 309 0.25 -5.27 -10.09
C TRP A 309 0.24 -4.69 -8.67
N THR A 310 1.34 -4.81 -7.94
CA THR A 310 1.49 -4.25 -6.60
C THR A 310 2.88 -3.68 -6.39
N SER A 311 2.95 -2.59 -5.63
CA SER A 311 4.17 -1.80 -5.40
C SER A 311 4.31 -1.53 -3.91
N ARG A 312 5.37 -2.04 -3.28
CA ARG A 312 5.58 -1.96 -1.82
C ARG A 312 6.91 -1.32 -1.48
N ILE A 313 6.92 -0.52 -0.41
CA ILE A 313 8.08 0.25 0.01
C ILE A 313 8.21 0.25 1.54
N VAL A 314 9.44 0.20 2.03
CA VAL A 314 9.76 0.37 3.45
C VAL A 314 11.03 1.20 3.60
N TRP A 315 11.16 1.93 4.71
CA TRP A 315 12.43 2.53 5.09
C TRP A 315 13.28 1.52 5.88
N ASP A 316 14.52 1.29 5.44
CA ASP A 316 15.50 0.54 6.21
C ASP A 316 16.50 1.50 6.88
N PRO A 317 16.39 1.74 8.20
CA PRO A 317 17.31 2.62 8.92
C PRO A 317 18.73 2.06 8.99
N ARG A 318 18.92 0.74 8.83
CA ARG A 318 20.23 0.07 8.92
C ARG A 318 21.11 0.41 7.72
N THR A 319 20.50 0.44 6.53
CA THR A 319 21.18 0.76 5.27
C THR A 319 20.93 2.19 4.80
N LYS A 320 20.02 2.92 5.47
CA LYS A 320 19.53 4.24 5.07
C LYS A 320 19.03 4.24 3.62
N ARG A 321 18.13 3.29 3.30
CA ARG A 321 17.57 3.08 1.96
C ARG A 321 16.06 2.97 2.03
N PHE A 322 15.38 3.50 1.02
CA PHE A 322 14.01 3.09 0.72
C PHE A 322 14.05 1.82 -0.10
N VAL A 323 13.57 0.72 0.48
CA VAL A 323 13.60 -0.60 -0.16
C VAL A 323 12.24 -0.91 -0.74
N THR A 324 12.24 -1.35 -1.98
CA THR A 324 11.02 -1.62 -2.73
C THR A 324 10.98 -3.05 -3.26
N VAL A 325 9.75 -3.57 -3.37
CA VAL A 325 9.43 -4.79 -4.13
C VAL A 325 8.13 -4.59 -4.89
N CYS A 326 8.00 -5.27 -6.02
CA CYS A 326 6.81 -5.30 -6.83
C CYS A 326 6.44 -6.73 -7.22
N ALA A 327 5.17 -6.98 -7.53
CA ALA A 327 4.77 -8.10 -8.37
C ALA A 327 4.59 -7.61 -9.80
N THR A 328 5.20 -8.28 -10.78
CA THR A 328 5.33 -7.78 -12.16
C THR A 328 5.14 -8.90 -13.16
N ASP A 329 4.52 -8.58 -14.30
CA ASP A 329 4.35 -9.48 -15.44
C ASP A 329 5.67 -9.82 -16.14
N ASN A 330 6.70 -8.98 -16.01
CA ASN A 330 8.02 -9.19 -16.59
C ASN A 330 8.69 -10.42 -15.97
N GLY A 331 8.50 -11.56 -16.62
CA GLY A 331 8.91 -12.87 -16.13
C GLY A 331 8.12 -13.33 -14.90
N CYS A 332 6.92 -12.78 -14.68
CA CYS A 332 5.97 -13.12 -13.61
C CYS A 332 6.64 -13.45 -12.28
N ARG A 333 7.10 -12.39 -11.59
CA ARG A 333 7.97 -12.52 -10.43
C ARG A 333 7.68 -11.46 -9.38
N ILE A 334 8.16 -11.72 -8.18
CA ILE A 334 8.43 -10.67 -7.19
C ILE A 334 9.82 -10.10 -7.47
N ALA A 335 9.94 -8.80 -7.67
CA ALA A 335 11.20 -8.16 -8.06
C ALA A 335 11.52 -6.92 -7.22
N GLN A 336 12.81 -6.61 -7.09
CA GLN A 336 13.28 -5.27 -6.72
C GLN A 336 13.47 -4.46 -8.01
N PRO A 337 12.92 -3.23 -8.12
CA PRO A 337 12.96 -2.46 -9.36
C PRO A 337 14.31 -1.78 -9.66
N ASN A 338 15.12 -1.45 -8.64
CA ASN A 338 16.35 -0.66 -8.83
C ASN A 338 17.56 -1.16 -8.00
N PRO A 339 18.58 -1.78 -8.64
CA PRO A 339 18.53 -2.34 -9.99
C PRO A 339 17.55 -3.52 -10.05
N TYR A 340 17.09 -3.85 -11.25
CA TYR A 340 16.08 -4.89 -11.47
C TYR A 340 16.60 -6.28 -11.08
N ARG A 341 16.01 -6.89 -10.05
CA ARG A 341 16.44 -8.20 -9.52
C ARG A 341 15.25 -9.06 -9.12
N THR A 342 15.21 -10.32 -9.56
CA THR A 342 14.21 -11.30 -9.08
C THR A 342 14.43 -11.61 -7.60
N VAL A 343 13.41 -11.44 -6.78
CA VAL A 343 13.34 -11.96 -5.40
C VAL A 343 12.80 -13.38 -5.41
N ALA A 344 11.66 -13.59 -6.07
CA ALA A 344 11.02 -14.89 -6.23
C ALA A 344 10.41 -15.04 -7.62
N ALA A 345 10.55 -16.23 -8.21
CA ALA A 345 9.93 -16.57 -9.49
C ALA A 345 8.49 -17.06 -9.26
N GLY A 346 7.57 -16.64 -10.13
CA GLY A 346 6.18 -17.07 -10.20
C GLY A 346 5.81 -17.51 -11.62
N THR A 347 4.52 -17.47 -11.93
CA THR A 347 3.95 -17.89 -13.22
C THR A 347 2.94 -16.88 -13.75
N CYS A 348 2.90 -16.73 -15.09
CA CYS A 348 2.00 -15.82 -15.79
C CYS A 348 0.61 -16.44 -16.00
N ASP A 349 -0.08 -16.76 -14.91
CA ASP A 349 -1.40 -17.37 -14.93
C ASP A 349 -2.50 -16.44 -14.35
N GLY A 350 -2.16 -15.18 -14.09
CA GLY A 350 -3.06 -14.18 -13.52
C GLY A 350 -3.32 -14.33 -12.00
N THR A 351 -2.61 -15.21 -11.30
CA THR A 351 -2.82 -15.46 -9.85
C THR A 351 -1.66 -15.00 -8.97
N LEU A 352 -0.63 -14.36 -9.55
CA LEU A 352 0.51 -13.82 -8.82
C LEU A 352 0.14 -12.51 -8.11
N PHE A 353 0.30 -12.47 -6.80
CA PHE A 353 0.05 -11.27 -6.02
C PHE A 353 1.19 -10.95 -5.04
N GLY A 354 1.61 -9.68 -5.01
CA GLY A 354 2.56 -9.18 -4.03
C GLY A 354 1.84 -8.58 -2.82
N GLY A 355 2.00 -9.21 -1.66
CA GLY A 355 1.58 -8.69 -0.36
C GLY A 355 2.48 -7.54 0.08
N ASP A 356 3.01 -7.53 1.30
CA ASP A 356 3.85 -6.44 1.79
C ASP A 356 5.33 -6.83 2.00
N LEU A 357 6.13 -5.85 2.42
CA LEU A 357 7.56 -5.93 2.68
C LEU A 357 7.86 -5.43 4.11
N VAL A 358 8.62 -6.20 4.88
CA VAL A 358 9.06 -5.82 6.23
C VAL A 358 10.54 -6.11 6.43
N LEU A 359 11.15 -5.46 7.42
CA LEU A 359 12.55 -5.72 7.78
C LEU A 359 12.65 -7.08 8.49
N ALA A 360 13.65 -7.89 8.11
CA ALA A 360 14.07 -9.02 8.93
C ALA A 360 14.84 -8.54 10.17
N LYS A 361 14.91 -9.35 11.24
CA LYS A 361 15.49 -8.97 12.54
C LYS A 361 16.87 -8.29 12.44
N THR A 362 17.83 -8.94 11.78
CA THR A 362 19.22 -8.46 11.72
C THR A 362 19.54 -7.84 10.37
N LYS A 363 19.41 -8.62 9.30
CA LYS A 363 19.77 -8.22 7.94
C LYS A 363 18.70 -8.70 6.95
N GLY A 364 18.43 -7.86 5.95
CA GLY A 364 17.51 -8.16 4.87
C GLY A 364 16.05 -7.93 5.25
N TYR A 365 15.19 -8.59 4.51
CA TYR A 365 13.77 -8.30 4.42
C TYR A 365 12.98 -9.60 4.32
N TRP A 366 11.71 -9.52 4.70
CA TRP A 366 10.70 -10.51 4.38
C TRP A 366 9.65 -9.88 3.47
N THR A 367 9.25 -10.59 2.43
CA THR A 367 8.07 -10.22 1.63
C THR A 367 7.08 -11.38 1.61
N ALA A 368 5.80 -11.04 1.72
CA ALA A 368 4.71 -11.99 1.50
C ALA A 368 4.20 -11.87 0.07
N TRP A 369 3.88 -13.01 -0.52
CA TRP A 369 3.30 -13.08 -1.86
C TRP A 369 2.47 -14.34 -2.00
N SER A 370 1.69 -14.44 -3.08
CA SER A 370 0.90 -15.63 -3.39
C SER A 370 0.98 -15.99 -4.87
N GLN A 371 0.69 -17.26 -5.16
CA GLN A 371 0.47 -17.80 -6.49
C GLN A 371 -0.53 -18.95 -6.36
N GLY A 372 -1.49 -19.07 -7.27
CA GLY A 372 -2.47 -20.15 -7.26
C GLY A 372 -3.29 -20.19 -5.96
N GLY A 373 -3.49 -19.04 -5.32
CA GLY A 373 -4.18 -18.94 -4.03
C GLY A 373 -3.41 -19.53 -2.85
N THR A 374 -2.08 -19.64 -2.91
CA THR A 374 -1.25 -20.10 -1.79
C THR A 374 -0.25 -19.04 -1.37
N ILE A 375 -0.23 -18.69 -0.08
CA ILE A 375 0.66 -17.67 0.48
C ILE A 375 2.05 -18.23 0.80
N ARG A 376 3.08 -17.42 0.52
CA ARG A 376 4.50 -17.69 0.77
C ARG A 376 5.17 -16.51 1.44
N LEU A 377 6.26 -16.79 2.15
CA LEU A 377 7.18 -15.77 2.67
C LEU A 377 8.56 -15.97 2.08
N GLU A 378 9.20 -14.88 1.66
CA GLU A 378 10.55 -14.90 1.10
C GLU A 378 11.45 -13.98 1.90
N LYS A 379 12.53 -14.53 2.43
CA LYS A 379 13.60 -13.75 3.06
C LYS A 379 14.66 -13.45 2.03
N PHE A 380 15.05 -12.19 1.90
CA PHE A 380 16.09 -11.78 0.97
C PHE A 380 16.89 -10.61 1.50
N THR A 381 18.00 -10.29 0.86
CA THR A 381 18.77 -9.07 1.13
C THR A 381 18.84 -8.22 -0.11
N THR A 382 19.26 -8.82 -1.21
CA THR A 382 19.34 -8.18 -2.51
C THR A 382 19.11 -9.23 -3.59
N GLY A 383 18.06 -9.07 -4.38
CA GLY A 383 17.62 -10.05 -5.35
C GLY A 383 17.11 -11.33 -4.70
N LYS A 384 17.61 -12.47 -5.20
CA LYS A 384 17.06 -13.81 -4.95
C LYS A 384 16.87 -14.08 -3.46
N SER A 385 15.72 -14.68 -3.14
CA SER A 385 15.43 -15.18 -1.81
C SER A 385 16.50 -16.15 -1.29
N THR A 386 16.91 -15.95 -0.05
CA THR A 386 17.78 -16.85 0.71
C THR A 386 16.98 -17.85 1.54
N THR A 387 15.67 -17.61 1.74
CA THR A 387 14.80 -18.52 2.49
C THR A 387 13.37 -18.38 1.99
N SER A 388 12.79 -19.48 1.53
CA SER A 388 11.38 -19.55 1.14
C SER A 388 10.60 -20.38 2.14
N ILE A 389 9.43 -19.88 2.55
CA ILE A 389 8.51 -20.56 3.45
C ILE A 389 7.18 -20.74 2.74
N LYS A 390 6.79 -22.00 2.55
CA LYS A 390 5.43 -22.38 2.18
C LYS A 390 4.58 -22.38 3.45
N THR A 391 3.62 -21.47 3.53
CA THR A 391 2.84 -21.28 4.76
C THR A 391 1.74 -22.31 4.96
N GLY A 392 1.35 -23.02 3.89
CA GLY A 392 0.17 -23.90 3.88
C GLY A 392 -1.17 -23.14 3.94
N ILE A 393 -1.14 -21.81 3.81
CA ILE A 393 -2.34 -20.96 3.84
C ILE A 393 -2.89 -20.82 2.44
N ALA A 394 -4.15 -21.22 2.26
CA ALA A 394 -4.93 -21.03 1.05
C ALA A 394 -5.61 -19.65 1.08
N SER A 395 -5.01 -18.65 0.43
CA SER A 395 -5.61 -17.35 0.15
C SER A 395 -4.81 -16.64 -0.97
N LYS A 396 -5.49 -15.74 -1.67
CA LYS A 396 -4.91 -14.98 -2.79
C LYS A 396 -4.15 -13.74 -2.34
N HIS A 397 -4.54 -13.10 -1.24
CA HIS A 397 -4.04 -11.76 -0.92
C HIS A 397 -3.45 -11.73 0.50
N PRO A 398 -2.13 -11.87 0.63
CA PRO A 398 -1.46 -11.73 1.92
C PRO A 398 -1.19 -10.27 2.28
N HIS A 399 -1.31 -9.95 3.56
CA HIS A 399 -0.84 -8.70 4.16
C HIS A 399 0.26 -8.99 5.17
N LEU A 400 1.38 -8.27 5.11
CA LEU A 400 2.52 -8.48 5.99
C LEU A 400 2.93 -7.18 6.69
N VAL A 401 3.11 -7.24 8.00
CA VAL A 401 3.46 -6.04 8.77
C VAL A 401 4.44 -6.37 9.89
N ALA A 402 5.33 -5.43 10.20
CA ALA A 402 6.17 -5.53 11.40
C ALA A 402 5.27 -5.57 12.65
N TYR A 403 5.60 -6.45 13.59
CA TYR A 403 4.76 -6.66 14.77
C TYR A 403 5.64 -6.97 15.98
N GLY A 404 5.41 -6.28 17.08
CA GLY A 404 6.23 -6.40 18.29
C GLY A 404 7.73 -6.27 18.02
N THR A 405 8.53 -6.82 18.94
CA THR A 405 9.98 -6.91 18.78
C THR A 405 10.34 -8.20 18.07
N ASN A 406 11.05 -8.11 16.94
CA ASN A 406 11.54 -9.26 16.16
C ASN A 406 10.45 -10.19 15.61
N ARG A 407 9.22 -9.72 15.40
CA ARG A 407 8.16 -10.52 14.82
C ARG A 407 7.53 -9.79 13.63
N MET A 408 6.80 -10.55 12.85
CA MET A 408 5.97 -10.06 11.75
C MET A 408 4.60 -10.73 11.85
N LEU A 409 3.57 -10.00 11.45
CA LEU A 409 2.20 -10.50 11.42
C LEU A 409 1.83 -10.69 9.95
N LEU A 410 1.52 -11.92 9.58
CA LEU A 410 0.94 -12.26 8.28
C LEU A 410 -0.57 -12.41 8.47
N SER A 411 -1.37 -11.78 7.61
CA SER A 411 -2.83 -11.86 7.65
C SER A 411 -3.42 -12.01 6.24
N TRP A 412 -4.62 -12.56 6.16
CA TRP A 412 -5.27 -12.93 4.91
C TRP A 412 -6.78 -13.14 5.10
N GLN A 413 -7.55 -13.09 4.02
CA GLN A 413 -8.97 -13.45 4.01
C GLN A 413 -9.21 -14.87 4.50
N SER A 414 -10.17 -15.04 5.42
CA SER A 414 -10.64 -16.32 5.92
C SER A 414 -12.16 -16.28 6.08
N GLY A 415 -12.88 -16.72 5.04
CA GLY A 415 -14.34 -16.59 4.97
C GLY A 415 -14.78 -15.13 4.89
N ALA A 416 -15.74 -14.74 5.73
CA ALA A 416 -16.23 -13.35 5.83
C ALA A 416 -15.38 -12.46 6.75
N SER A 417 -14.23 -12.95 7.22
CA SER A 417 -13.34 -12.27 8.16
C SER A 417 -11.89 -12.41 7.71
N MET A 418 -10.96 -11.90 8.51
CA MET A 418 -9.52 -12.13 8.31
C MET A 418 -9.00 -13.12 9.34
N ALA A 419 -7.97 -13.87 8.96
CA ALA A 419 -7.12 -14.59 9.90
C ALA A 419 -5.74 -13.94 9.93
N ALA A 420 -5.02 -14.11 11.02
CA ALA A 420 -3.62 -13.73 11.09
C ALA A 420 -2.79 -14.71 11.92
N GLN A 421 -1.49 -14.75 11.64
CA GLN A 421 -0.52 -15.59 12.32
C GLN A 421 0.76 -14.78 12.52
N VAL A 422 1.31 -14.86 13.73
CA VAL A 422 2.59 -14.22 14.04
C VAL A 422 3.73 -15.15 13.62
N TYR A 423 4.79 -14.56 13.08
CA TYR A 423 6.01 -15.23 12.66
C TYR A 423 7.22 -14.53 13.28
N ASP A 424 8.25 -15.30 13.61
CA ASP A 424 9.55 -14.78 14.03
C ASP A 424 10.28 -14.15 12.84
N ALA A 425 10.70 -12.89 12.95
CA ALA A 425 11.30 -12.14 11.85
C ALA A 425 12.76 -12.57 11.55
N SER A 426 13.36 -13.46 12.34
CA SER A 426 14.69 -14.03 12.07
C SER A 426 14.60 -15.28 11.22
N THR A 427 13.72 -16.20 11.61
CA THR A 427 13.61 -17.57 11.09
C THR A 427 12.40 -17.80 10.20
N GLY A 428 11.36 -16.96 10.31
CA GLY A 428 10.08 -17.15 9.64
C GLY A 428 9.27 -18.31 10.20
N LYS A 429 9.58 -18.83 11.39
CA LYS A 429 8.76 -19.82 12.08
C LYS A 429 7.53 -19.15 12.72
N THR A 430 6.41 -19.87 12.76
CA THR A 430 5.18 -19.40 13.44
C THR A 430 5.40 -19.25 14.94
N VAL A 431 4.82 -18.20 15.52
CA VAL A 431 4.82 -17.91 16.96
C VAL A 431 3.38 -17.88 17.45
N GLY A 432 3.02 -18.81 18.34
CA GLY A 432 1.65 -18.91 18.86
C GLY A 432 0.63 -19.40 17.84
N ALA A 433 -0.65 -19.38 18.24
CA ALA A 433 -1.75 -19.83 17.41
C ALA A 433 -2.23 -18.74 16.44
N ARG A 434 -2.94 -19.17 15.40
CA ARG A 434 -3.68 -18.30 14.49
C ARG A 434 -4.77 -17.53 15.25
N LEU A 435 -4.97 -16.28 14.88
CA LEU A 435 -6.02 -15.41 15.40
C LEU A 435 -7.06 -15.09 14.32
N THR A 436 -8.29 -14.84 14.75
CA THR A 436 -9.38 -14.34 13.90
C THR A 436 -9.54 -12.84 14.13
N LEU A 437 -9.74 -12.10 13.05
CA LEU A 437 -9.98 -10.67 13.02
C LEU A 437 -11.35 -10.43 12.38
N SER A 438 -12.32 -9.97 13.18
CA SER A 438 -13.72 -9.75 12.73
C SER A 438 -13.89 -8.49 11.87
N ALA A 439 -13.10 -8.42 10.81
CA ALA A 439 -13.07 -7.37 9.80
C ALA A 439 -13.02 -8.02 8.40
N LYS A 440 -13.65 -7.37 7.43
CA LYS A 440 -13.59 -7.80 6.04
C LYS A 440 -12.16 -7.55 5.51
N ASP A 441 -11.66 -8.46 4.71
CA ASP A 441 -10.40 -8.28 3.98
C ASP A 441 -10.60 -7.46 2.70
N HIS A 442 -9.56 -6.76 2.26
CA HIS A 442 -9.47 -6.08 0.98
C HIS A 442 -8.07 -6.23 0.42
N ASP A 443 -7.99 -6.73 -0.81
CA ASP A 443 -6.77 -7.18 -1.49
C ASP A 443 -5.62 -6.17 -1.39
N TYR A 444 -5.95 -4.88 -1.55
CA TYR A 444 -4.96 -3.80 -1.61
C TYR A 444 -4.92 -2.85 -0.41
N GLN A 445 -5.66 -3.10 0.68
CA GLN A 445 -5.44 -2.36 1.92
C GLN A 445 -4.18 -2.89 2.62
N ALA A 446 -3.70 -2.19 3.65
CA ALA A 446 -2.46 -2.56 4.31
C ALA A 446 -2.57 -2.38 5.83
N PHE A 447 -1.99 -3.33 6.55
CA PHE A 447 -1.72 -3.14 7.97
C PHE A 447 -0.62 -2.10 8.19
N LYS A 448 -0.67 -1.42 9.33
CA LYS A 448 0.33 -0.43 9.73
C LYS A 448 0.91 -0.78 11.09
N PRO A 449 2.25 -0.79 11.23
CA PRO A 449 2.91 -1.07 12.50
C PRO A 449 2.85 0.13 13.42
N TYR A 450 2.72 -0.11 14.73
CA TYR A 450 2.76 0.92 15.77
C TYR A 450 4.01 0.77 16.63
N THR A 451 4.48 1.88 17.20
CA THR A 451 5.68 1.92 18.07
C THR A 451 5.51 1.13 19.36
N ASP A 452 4.28 0.86 19.79
CA ASP A 452 3.97 -0.02 20.92
C ASP A 452 4.05 -1.52 20.59
N GLY A 453 4.36 -1.87 19.34
CA GLY A 453 4.42 -3.25 18.87
C GLY A 453 3.08 -3.82 18.41
N SER A 454 1.99 -3.06 18.43
CA SER A 454 0.73 -3.45 17.80
C SER A 454 0.75 -3.23 16.29
N ALA A 455 -0.22 -3.80 15.59
CA ALA A 455 -0.49 -3.50 14.19
C ALA A 455 -1.99 -3.30 13.99
N ALA A 456 -2.39 -2.38 13.10
CA ALA A 456 -3.80 -2.15 12.82
C ALA A 456 -4.10 -2.01 11.33
N TYR A 457 -5.34 -2.35 10.99
CA TYR A 457 -5.87 -2.41 9.63
C TYR A 457 -7.24 -1.72 9.61
N PRO A 458 -7.44 -0.74 8.71
CA PRO A 458 -8.77 -0.18 8.48
C PRO A 458 -9.59 -1.15 7.62
N ALA A 459 -10.88 -1.29 7.90
CA ALA A 459 -11.81 -2.11 7.13
C ALA A 459 -13.17 -1.44 7.02
N THR A 460 -14.01 -1.87 6.07
CA THR A 460 -15.37 -1.33 5.98
C THR A 460 -16.17 -1.62 7.26
N GLY A 461 -17.00 -0.65 7.64
CA GLY A 461 -18.02 -0.83 8.64
C GLY A 461 -19.28 -1.51 8.09
N GLY A 462 -20.35 -1.49 8.88
CA GLY A 462 -21.66 -1.99 8.44
C GLY A 462 -22.41 -1.01 7.53
N THR A 463 -21.94 0.24 7.43
CA THR A 463 -22.56 1.33 6.66
C THR A 463 -21.49 2.23 6.05
N THR A 464 -21.86 3.07 5.07
CA THR A 464 -20.95 4.08 4.48
C THR A 464 -20.55 5.19 5.44
N SER A 465 -21.08 5.22 6.67
CA SER A 465 -20.69 6.18 7.71
C SER A 465 -19.92 5.51 8.84
N THR A 466 -19.43 4.29 8.63
CA THR A 466 -18.64 3.56 9.63
C THR A 466 -17.43 2.88 8.99
N ILE A 467 -16.31 2.88 9.73
CA ILE A 467 -15.10 2.11 9.44
C ILE A 467 -14.79 1.24 10.66
N LYS A 468 -14.23 0.05 10.45
CA LYS A 468 -13.67 -0.78 11.52
C LYS A 468 -12.16 -0.62 11.55
N ILE A 469 -11.58 -0.52 12.74
CA ILE A 469 -10.14 -0.64 12.97
C ILE A 469 -9.91 -1.99 13.62
N ALA A 470 -9.33 -2.93 12.86
CA ALA A 470 -8.89 -4.23 13.37
C ALA A 470 -7.44 -4.12 13.84
N ARG A 471 -7.21 -4.28 15.14
CA ARG A 471 -5.90 -4.16 15.77
C ARG A 471 -5.48 -5.49 16.39
N VAL A 472 -4.25 -5.91 16.12
CA VAL A 472 -3.58 -6.95 16.90
C VAL A 472 -2.74 -6.25 17.97
N LEU A 473 -3.10 -6.45 19.23
CA LEU A 473 -2.46 -5.82 20.39
C LEU A 473 -1.01 -6.30 20.56
N PRO A 474 -0.16 -5.54 21.27
CA PRO A 474 1.24 -5.93 21.47
C PRO A 474 1.35 -7.29 22.18
N GLN A 475 2.37 -8.05 21.82
CA GLN A 475 2.67 -9.35 22.44
C GLN A 475 4.09 -9.34 23.03
N SER A 476 4.25 -9.95 24.20
CA SER A 476 5.55 -10.21 24.84
C SER A 476 6.31 -11.35 24.17
#